data_AF-A0A2E2H008-F1
#
_entry.id   AF-A0A2E2H008-F1
#
_cell.length_a   1.000
_cell.length_b   1.000
_cell.length_c   1.000
_cell.angle_alpha   90.00
_cell.angle_beta   90.00
_cell.angle_gamma   90.00
#
_symmetry.space_group_name_H-M   'P 1'
#
loop_
_entity.id
_entity.type
_entity.pdbx_description
1 polymer ?
#
loop_
_entity_poly.entity_id
_entity_poly.type
_entity_poly.pdbx_seq_one_letter_code
_entity_poly.pdbx_strand_id
1 'polypeptide(L)'
;MQDLNDLELLLARKIPLLLVESHEENRALELFTRLAIKRGLALQQWTLTDGLRRLGFGEDVSKGDTQQPADALRLLRERPEGGLFIFCDLHPFLEEPLVIRLLKDIALQHERQGKTLVLLSHELKVPAELQRLAARFSLKLPDSGQLMALVKEEAQRYARDSGHKVKADGETLEQLVANLKGLTFSDARRLIRGAIIDDGAITQDDVPEVSRAKMSLLAEDGIISFEYDTARFNEVAGLTAMKDWLAKRQQAFLTAERKLRPRGLLLFGVQGSGKSLAAKAVAGSWGLPLLRLDFATLYNKFFGETERNLREALALAETMSPCILWIDEIEKGLGTDSNDAGISQRILGTLLTWLNEHDARVFVVATANNIHQLPPELIRKGRLDELFFVDLPDKQVRKEILSIHMHKRGLEPGRFDLELLADASEGFSGAELEQAVVSGWHSASVAGNDSARVSTDTLLHEIQRTRPLSVVMAEPMAALRAWAQERAVKAD
;
A
#
# COMPACT_ATOMS: atom_id res chain seq x y z
N MET A 1 4.33 -6.30 -26.18
CA MET A 1 3.79 -6.82 -24.90
C MET A 1 4.82 -7.75 -24.30
N GLN A 2 5.45 -7.32 -23.20
CA GLN A 2 6.52 -8.08 -22.55
C GLN A 2 5.99 -9.41 -21.97
N ASP A 3 4.75 -9.42 -21.44
CA ASP A 3 4.06 -10.61 -20.92
C ASP A 3 3.98 -11.77 -21.92
N LEU A 4 3.70 -11.47 -23.19
CA LEU A 4 3.61 -12.49 -24.24
C LEU A 4 4.98 -13.15 -24.49
N ASN A 5 6.05 -12.35 -24.49
CA ASN A 5 7.42 -12.86 -24.65
C ASN A 5 7.84 -13.70 -23.43
N ASP A 6 7.46 -13.27 -22.22
CA ASP A 6 7.77 -14.01 -20.99
C ASP A 6 7.06 -15.37 -20.97
N LEU A 7 5.79 -15.44 -21.39
CA LEU A 7 5.08 -16.71 -21.53
C LEU A 7 5.64 -17.60 -22.64
N GLU A 8 6.09 -17.02 -23.75
CA GLU A 8 6.79 -17.79 -24.79
C GLU A 8 8.07 -18.43 -24.26
N LEU A 9 8.83 -17.73 -23.42
CA LEU A 9 10.01 -18.27 -22.77
C LEU A 9 9.66 -19.40 -21.80
N LEU A 10 8.55 -19.28 -21.05
CA LEU A 10 8.07 -20.33 -20.15
C LEU A 10 7.64 -21.58 -20.92
N LEU A 11 6.93 -21.44 -22.03
CA LEU A 11 6.58 -22.57 -22.90
C LEU A 11 7.83 -23.21 -23.55
N ALA A 12 8.80 -22.41 -23.98
CA ALA A 12 10.05 -22.91 -24.55
C ALA A 12 10.88 -23.73 -23.55
N ARG A 13 10.73 -23.46 -22.24
CA ARG A 13 11.36 -24.23 -21.15
C ARG A 13 10.65 -25.55 -20.84
N LYS A 14 9.58 -25.91 -21.56
CA LYS A 14 8.79 -27.13 -21.36
C LYS A 14 8.26 -27.27 -19.94
N ILE A 15 7.76 -26.17 -19.40
CA ILE A 15 7.14 -26.15 -18.07
C ILE A 15 5.73 -26.74 -18.19
N PRO A 16 5.40 -27.83 -17.46
CA PRO A 16 4.12 -28.51 -17.63
C PRO A 16 2.95 -27.81 -16.95
N LEU A 17 3.19 -27.09 -15.85
CA LEU A 17 2.18 -26.40 -15.05
C LEU A 17 2.52 -24.90 -14.93
N LEU A 18 1.62 -24.04 -15.39
CA LEU A 18 1.70 -22.60 -15.23
C LEU A 18 0.66 -22.17 -14.20
N LEU A 19 1.09 -21.41 -13.20
CA LEU A 19 0.25 -20.89 -12.12
C LEU A 19 0.05 -19.40 -12.34
N VAL A 20 -1.19 -18.97 -12.49
CA VAL A 20 -1.55 -17.58 -12.73
C VAL A 20 -2.52 -17.14 -11.63
N GLU A 21 -1.97 -16.46 -10.62
CA GLU A 21 -2.74 -15.81 -9.56
C GLU A 21 -3.16 -14.41 -10.07
N SER A 22 -4.44 -14.22 -10.39
CA SER A 22 -4.96 -12.93 -10.85
C SER A 22 -6.49 -12.83 -10.77
N HIS A 23 -6.99 -11.62 -10.48
CA HIS A 23 -8.40 -11.26 -10.63
C HIS A 23 -8.78 -10.87 -12.08
N GLU A 24 -7.80 -10.72 -12.98
CA GLU A 24 -8.04 -10.32 -14.38
C GLU A 24 -8.21 -11.52 -15.32
N GLU A 25 -9.19 -12.39 -15.04
CA GLU A 25 -9.40 -13.64 -15.80
C GLU A 25 -9.46 -13.40 -17.32
N ASN A 26 -10.32 -12.47 -17.76
CA ASN A 26 -10.50 -12.13 -19.18
C ASN A 26 -9.19 -11.72 -19.86
N ARG A 27 -8.34 -10.95 -19.17
CA ARG A 27 -7.05 -10.50 -19.69
C ARG A 27 -6.10 -11.69 -19.83
N ALA A 28 -6.06 -12.57 -18.84
CA ALA A 28 -5.24 -13.77 -18.90
C ALA A 28 -5.66 -14.65 -20.08
N LEU A 29 -6.96 -14.89 -20.25
CA LEU A 29 -7.53 -15.66 -21.36
C LEU A 29 -7.20 -15.03 -22.72
N GLU A 30 -7.35 -13.72 -22.88
CA GLU A 30 -6.98 -13.01 -24.12
C GLU A 30 -5.50 -13.19 -24.45
N LEU A 31 -4.65 -13.14 -23.42
CA LEU A 31 -3.22 -13.27 -23.58
C LEU A 31 -2.83 -14.70 -23.99
N PHE A 32 -3.37 -15.73 -23.33
CA PHE A 32 -3.16 -17.12 -23.73
C PHE A 32 -3.75 -17.42 -25.11
N THR A 33 -4.86 -16.78 -25.48
CA THR A 33 -5.44 -16.88 -26.84
C THR A 33 -4.48 -16.35 -27.89
N ARG A 34 -3.90 -15.16 -27.67
CA ARG A 34 -2.88 -14.59 -28.55
C ARG A 34 -1.64 -15.48 -28.65
N LEU A 35 -1.21 -16.06 -27.52
CA LEU A 35 -0.08 -16.99 -27.47
C LEU A 35 -0.36 -18.26 -28.28
N ALA A 36 -1.54 -18.84 -28.10
CA ALA A 36 -1.98 -20.04 -28.81
C ALA A 36 -2.03 -19.80 -30.32
N ILE A 37 -2.62 -18.67 -30.76
CA ILE A 37 -2.67 -18.28 -32.19
C ILE A 37 -1.25 -18.13 -32.75
N LYS A 38 -0.36 -17.42 -32.05
CA LYS A 38 1.01 -17.17 -32.51
C LYS A 38 1.83 -18.47 -32.62
N ARG A 39 1.57 -19.45 -31.77
CA ARG A 39 2.29 -20.74 -31.74
C ARG A 39 1.57 -21.87 -32.47
N GLY A 40 0.37 -21.64 -33.00
CA GLY A 40 -0.47 -22.67 -33.62
C GLY A 40 -0.88 -23.78 -32.65
N LEU A 41 -1.07 -23.46 -31.37
CA LEU A 41 -1.44 -24.43 -30.32
C LEU A 41 -2.97 -24.53 -30.20
N ALA A 42 -3.47 -25.73 -29.89
CA ALA A 42 -4.84 -25.87 -29.42
C ALA A 42 -4.99 -25.20 -28.05
N LEU A 43 -6.08 -24.46 -27.85
CA LEU A 43 -6.42 -23.80 -26.59
C LEU A 43 -7.79 -24.28 -26.11
N GLN A 44 -7.84 -24.73 -24.87
CA GLN A 44 -9.08 -25.10 -24.20
C GLN A 44 -9.18 -24.42 -22.84
N GLN A 45 -10.40 -24.08 -22.45
CA GLN A 45 -10.75 -23.54 -21.16
C GLN A 45 -11.66 -24.51 -20.44
N TRP A 46 -11.41 -24.68 -19.15
CA TRP A 46 -12.30 -25.36 -18.22
C TRP A 46 -12.82 -24.35 -17.20
N THR A 47 -14.12 -24.36 -16.98
CA THR A 47 -14.79 -23.70 -15.85
C THR A 47 -15.74 -24.70 -15.21
N LEU A 48 -16.09 -24.47 -13.94
CA LEU A 48 -17.06 -25.30 -13.22
C LEU A 48 -18.44 -25.31 -13.92
N THR A 49 -18.84 -24.19 -14.51
CA THR A 49 -20.16 -24.02 -15.17
C THR A 49 -20.22 -24.73 -16.51
N ASP A 50 -19.15 -24.61 -17.30
CA ASP A 50 -19.17 -24.94 -18.72
C ASP A 50 -18.40 -26.21 -19.07
N GLY A 51 -17.62 -26.74 -18.13
CA GLY A 51 -16.70 -27.85 -18.37
C GLY A 51 -15.60 -27.46 -19.35
N LEU A 52 -14.99 -28.46 -20.00
CA LEU A 52 -13.89 -28.24 -20.94
C LEU A 52 -14.42 -27.82 -22.32
N ARG A 53 -14.10 -26.60 -22.76
CA ARG A 53 -14.47 -26.01 -24.06
C ARG A 53 -13.26 -25.54 -24.84
N ARG A 54 -13.41 -25.40 -26.17
CA ARG A 54 -12.34 -24.87 -27.03
C ARG A 54 -12.47 -23.35 -27.13
N LEU A 55 -11.36 -22.63 -26.94
CA LEU A 55 -11.31 -21.19 -27.19
C LEU A 55 -10.85 -20.94 -28.63
N GLY A 56 -11.72 -20.42 -29.50
CA GLY A 56 -11.42 -20.06 -30.89
C GLY A 56 -12.47 -20.50 -31.92
N PHE A 57 -12.11 -20.47 -33.21
CA PHE A 57 -12.99 -20.88 -34.31
C PHE A 57 -12.99 -22.41 -34.51
N GLY A 58 -14.17 -23.03 -34.41
CA GLY A 58 -14.43 -24.46 -34.63
C GLY A 58 -15.71 -24.91 -33.93
N GLU A 59 -16.28 -26.06 -34.29
CA GLU A 59 -17.43 -26.63 -33.56
C GLU A 59 -17.01 -27.06 -32.13
N ASP A 60 -17.80 -26.69 -31.13
CA ASP A 60 -17.71 -27.19 -29.76
C ASP A 60 -18.19 -28.64 -29.73
N VAL A 61 -17.28 -29.60 -29.79
CA VAL A 61 -17.63 -31.04 -29.79
C VAL A 61 -17.75 -31.60 -28.37
N SER A 62 -17.36 -30.86 -27.31
CA SER A 62 -17.39 -31.38 -25.94
C SER A 62 -18.70 -31.09 -25.20
N LYS A 63 -19.79 -31.73 -25.60
CA LYS A 63 -20.93 -32.04 -24.70
C LYS A 63 -20.58 -33.25 -23.81
N GLY A 64 -19.46 -33.17 -23.08
CA GLY A 64 -19.09 -34.17 -22.08
C GLY A 64 -19.39 -33.65 -20.68
N ASP A 65 -19.82 -34.53 -19.77
CA ASP A 65 -20.02 -34.24 -18.35
C ASP A 65 -18.66 -34.01 -17.67
N THR A 66 -18.07 -32.84 -17.94
CA THR A 66 -16.72 -32.44 -17.51
C THR A 66 -16.76 -31.30 -16.50
N GLN A 67 -17.92 -31.04 -15.89
CA GLN A 67 -18.06 -30.04 -14.83
C GLN A 67 -17.29 -30.44 -13.57
N GLN A 68 -17.14 -31.74 -13.32
CA GLN A 68 -16.24 -32.24 -12.28
C GLN A 68 -14.79 -32.15 -12.76
N PRO A 69 -13.88 -31.52 -11.99
CA PRO A 69 -12.49 -31.34 -12.42
C PRO A 69 -11.76 -32.66 -12.70
N ALA A 70 -12.05 -33.70 -11.91
CA ALA A 70 -11.47 -35.03 -12.11
C ALA A 70 -11.82 -35.62 -13.48
N ASP A 71 -13.06 -35.41 -13.95
CA ASP A 71 -13.51 -35.93 -15.24
C ASP A 71 -12.89 -35.15 -16.41
N ALA A 72 -12.78 -33.82 -16.28
CA ALA A 72 -12.05 -32.99 -17.23
C ALA A 72 -10.57 -33.40 -17.35
N LEU A 73 -9.90 -33.64 -16.22
CA LEU A 73 -8.50 -34.07 -16.19
C LEU A 73 -8.30 -35.50 -16.72
N ARG A 74 -9.23 -36.43 -16.46
CA ARG A 74 -9.20 -37.78 -17.04
C ARG A 74 -9.32 -37.73 -18.56
N LEU A 75 -10.31 -37.00 -19.06
CA LEU A 75 -10.50 -36.79 -20.49
C LEU A 75 -9.25 -36.17 -21.12
N LEU A 76 -8.67 -35.18 -20.47
CA LEU A 76 -7.45 -34.53 -20.92
C LEU A 76 -6.27 -35.49 -20.96
N ARG A 77 -6.10 -36.35 -19.95
CA ARG A 77 -5.01 -37.35 -19.89
C ARG A 77 -5.06 -38.33 -21.07
N GLU A 78 -6.26 -38.75 -21.49
CA GLU A 78 -6.46 -39.73 -22.55
C GLU A 78 -6.28 -39.16 -23.97
N ARG A 79 -6.41 -37.84 -24.15
CA ARG A 79 -6.26 -37.21 -25.48
C ARG A 79 -4.83 -37.27 -26.02
N PRO A 80 -4.62 -37.54 -27.32
CA PRO A 80 -3.27 -37.54 -27.90
C PRO A 80 -2.76 -36.13 -28.24
N GLU A 81 -3.65 -35.15 -28.37
CA GLU A 81 -3.32 -33.79 -28.81
C GLU A 81 -2.67 -32.98 -27.67
N GLY A 82 -1.55 -32.35 -27.98
CA GLY A 82 -0.91 -31.34 -27.14
C GLY A 82 -1.58 -29.97 -27.27
N GLY A 83 -1.24 -29.05 -26.38
CA GLY A 83 -1.86 -27.73 -26.37
C GLY A 83 -1.81 -27.06 -25.00
N LEU A 84 -2.55 -25.96 -24.90
CA LEU A 84 -2.74 -25.19 -23.68
C LEU A 84 -4.13 -25.48 -23.11
N PHE A 85 -4.20 -25.84 -21.84
CA PHE A 85 -5.45 -26.16 -21.14
C PHE A 85 -5.55 -25.28 -19.89
N ILE A 86 -6.45 -24.30 -19.93
CA ILE A 86 -6.66 -23.33 -18.86
C ILE A 86 -7.77 -23.82 -17.95
N PHE A 87 -7.49 -23.98 -16.66
CA PHE A 87 -8.47 -24.28 -15.63
C PHE A 87 -8.71 -23.02 -14.80
N CYS A 88 -9.90 -22.45 -14.94
CA CYS A 88 -10.32 -21.26 -14.18
C CYS A 88 -10.94 -21.71 -12.85
N ASP A 89 -10.53 -21.07 -11.76
CA ASP A 89 -11.03 -21.31 -10.40
C ASP A 89 -10.93 -22.77 -9.92
N LEU A 90 -9.85 -23.47 -10.29
CA LEU A 90 -9.58 -24.83 -9.79
C LEU A 90 -9.12 -24.86 -8.32
N HIS A 91 -8.82 -23.70 -7.72
CA HIS A 91 -8.22 -23.59 -6.38
C HIS A 91 -8.97 -24.35 -5.26
N PRO A 92 -10.31 -24.45 -5.22
CA PRO A 92 -10.99 -25.19 -4.15
C PRO A 92 -10.73 -26.69 -4.23
N PHE A 93 -10.40 -27.20 -5.43
CA PHE A 93 -10.19 -28.62 -5.71
C PHE A 93 -8.73 -29.05 -5.59
N LEU A 94 -7.82 -28.11 -5.28
CA LEU A 94 -6.40 -28.41 -5.09
C LEU A 94 -6.08 -29.10 -3.75
N GLU A 95 -7.09 -29.39 -2.93
CA GLU A 95 -6.98 -30.22 -1.73
C GLU A 95 -7.35 -31.68 -1.99
N GLU A 96 -8.01 -31.97 -3.12
CA GLU A 96 -8.49 -33.31 -3.44
C GLU A 96 -7.36 -34.22 -3.96
N PRO A 97 -7.04 -35.35 -3.30
CA PRO A 97 -5.91 -36.20 -3.69
C PRO A 97 -5.99 -36.72 -5.12
N LEU A 98 -7.20 -36.97 -5.63
CA LEU A 98 -7.41 -37.42 -7.00
C LEU A 98 -7.06 -36.34 -8.03
N VAL A 99 -7.50 -35.09 -7.81
CA VAL A 99 -7.21 -33.96 -8.69
C VAL A 99 -5.71 -33.69 -8.71
N ILE A 100 -5.07 -33.65 -7.54
CA ILE A 100 -3.61 -33.46 -7.41
C ILE A 100 -2.86 -34.55 -8.19
N ARG A 101 -3.26 -35.82 -8.02
CA ARG A 101 -2.62 -36.94 -8.72
C ARG A 101 -2.80 -36.85 -10.24
N LEU A 102 -4.00 -36.48 -10.72
CA LEU A 102 -4.27 -36.35 -12.15
C LEU A 102 -3.46 -35.20 -12.77
N LEU A 103 -3.39 -34.04 -12.12
CA LEU A 103 -2.53 -32.91 -12.53
C LEU A 103 -1.07 -33.36 -12.64
N LYS A 104 -0.58 -34.11 -11.64
CA LYS A 104 0.78 -34.64 -11.63
C LYS A 104 1.03 -35.64 -12.76
N ASP A 105 0.10 -36.56 -13.01
CA ASP A 105 0.22 -37.55 -14.08
C ASP A 105 0.31 -36.88 -15.46
N ILE A 106 -0.51 -35.87 -15.72
CA ILE A 106 -0.46 -35.09 -16.97
C ILE A 106 0.86 -34.32 -17.06
N ALA A 107 1.27 -33.67 -15.97
CA ALA A 107 2.50 -32.88 -15.93
C ALA A 107 3.76 -33.74 -16.17
N LEU A 108 3.82 -34.95 -15.62
CA LEU A 108 4.91 -35.90 -15.86
C LEU A 108 4.95 -36.42 -17.31
N GLN A 109 3.83 -36.37 -18.03
CA GLN A 109 3.74 -36.78 -19.44
C GLN A 109 3.96 -35.62 -20.43
N HIS A 110 4.16 -34.40 -19.94
CA HIS A 110 4.28 -33.19 -20.75
C HIS A 110 5.32 -33.28 -21.87
N GLU A 111 6.52 -33.81 -21.60
CA GLU A 111 7.56 -33.90 -22.64
C GLU A 111 7.17 -34.80 -23.82
N ARG A 112 6.30 -35.78 -23.58
CA ARG A 112 5.83 -36.73 -24.61
C ARG A 112 4.57 -36.23 -25.32
N GLN A 113 3.65 -35.61 -24.58
CA GLN A 113 2.32 -35.23 -25.09
C GLN A 113 2.18 -33.75 -25.43
N GLY A 114 3.11 -32.89 -25.01
CA GLY A 114 3.06 -31.45 -25.28
C GLY A 114 1.89 -30.71 -24.63
N LYS A 115 1.28 -31.27 -23.58
CA LYS A 115 0.15 -30.65 -22.86
C LYS A 115 0.67 -29.73 -21.76
N THR A 116 0.32 -28.46 -21.81
CA THR A 116 0.62 -27.50 -20.75
C THR A 116 -0.66 -27.14 -20.03
N LEU A 117 -0.66 -27.33 -18.71
CA LEU A 117 -1.77 -26.98 -17.84
C LEU A 117 -1.55 -25.56 -17.31
N VAL A 118 -2.57 -24.73 -17.39
CA VAL A 118 -2.58 -23.37 -16.82
C VAL A 118 -3.64 -23.34 -15.74
N LEU A 119 -3.26 -23.08 -14.49
CA LEU A 119 -4.18 -22.86 -13.38
C LEU A 119 -4.35 -21.36 -13.21
N LEU A 120 -5.56 -20.86 -13.46
CA LEU A 120 -5.92 -19.45 -13.36
C LEU A 120 -6.94 -19.27 -12.23
N SER A 121 -6.61 -18.47 -11.24
CA SER A 121 -7.46 -18.24 -10.07
C SER A 121 -7.04 -16.98 -9.34
N HIS A 122 -7.91 -16.39 -8.53
CA HIS A 122 -7.54 -15.27 -7.65
C HIS A 122 -6.54 -15.68 -6.55
N GLU A 123 -6.64 -16.92 -6.06
CA GLU A 123 -5.74 -17.50 -5.05
C GLU A 123 -5.35 -18.93 -5.46
N LEU A 124 -4.07 -19.33 -5.26
CA LEU A 124 -3.59 -20.68 -5.57
C LEU A 124 -2.67 -21.24 -4.46
N LYS A 125 -3.24 -22.12 -3.62
CA LYS A 125 -2.45 -22.94 -2.67
C LYS A 125 -1.96 -24.21 -3.36
N VAL A 126 -0.70 -24.22 -3.76
CA VAL A 126 -0.15 -25.31 -4.58
C VAL A 126 0.42 -26.43 -3.70
N PRO A 127 -0.09 -27.67 -3.85
CA PRO A 127 0.42 -28.85 -3.13
C PRO A 127 1.90 -29.12 -3.40
N ALA A 128 2.61 -29.61 -2.39
CA ALA A 128 4.05 -29.87 -2.45
C ALA A 128 4.45 -30.81 -3.61
N GLU A 129 3.56 -31.72 -3.99
CA GLU A 129 3.73 -32.66 -5.08
C GLU A 129 3.82 -32.00 -6.47
N LEU A 130 3.24 -30.81 -6.62
CA LEU A 130 3.17 -30.06 -7.87
C LEU A 130 4.18 -28.92 -7.94
N GLN A 131 4.70 -28.44 -6.80
CA GLN A 131 5.59 -27.27 -6.73
C GLN A 131 6.81 -27.36 -7.65
N ARG A 132 7.44 -28.53 -7.77
CA ARG A 132 8.62 -28.73 -8.64
C ARG A 132 8.31 -28.83 -10.13
N LEU A 133 7.04 -29.05 -10.47
CA LEU A 133 6.56 -29.16 -11.85
C LEU A 133 5.94 -27.84 -12.34
N ALA A 134 5.71 -26.89 -11.43
CA ALA A 134 5.00 -25.67 -11.72
C ALA A 134 5.94 -24.46 -11.80
N ALA A 135 5.57 -23.49 -12.64
CA ALA A 135 6.13 -22.15 -12.60
C ALA A 135 5.03 -21.12 -12.43
N ARG A 136 5.32 -20.09 -11.64
CA ARG A 136 4.42 -18.95 -11.46
C ARG A 136 4.60 -17.94 -12.59
N PHE A 137 3.50 -17.43 -13.09
CA PHE A 137 3.44 -16.34 -14.03
C PHE A 137 2.51 -15.27 -13.47
N SER A 138 3.02 -14.05 -13.30
CA SER A 138 2.25 -12.89 -12.88
C SER A 138 2.00 -11.97 -14.07
N LEU A 139 0.77 -11.49 -14.20
CA LEU A 139 0.43 -10.45 -15.16
C LEU A 139 1.05 -9.14 -14.72
N LYS A 140 1.81 -8.48 -15.60
CA LYS A 140 2.39 -7.17 -15.29
C LYS A 140 1.31 -6.10 -15.27
N LEU A 141 1.51 -5.07 -14.45
CA LEU A 141 0.67 -3.88 -14.47
C LEU A 141 0.91 -3.08 -15.78
N PRO A 142 -0.09 -2.34 -16.27
CA PRO A 142 0.04 -1.52 -17.47
C PRO A 142 1.12 -0.44 -17.29
N ASP A 143 1.97 -0.28 -18.30
CA ASP A 143 2.90 0.84 -18.38
C ASP A 143 2.20 2.16 -18.79
N SER A 144 2.90 3.29 -18.72
CA SER A 144 2.33 4.61 -19.05
C SER A 144 1.78 4.68 -20.49
N GLY A 145 2.41 3.99 -21.44
CA GLY A 145 1.96 3.97 -22.83
C GLY A 145 0.71 3.12 -23.01
N GLN A 146 0.63 1.99 -22.31
CA GLN A 146 -0.56 1.13 -22.27
C GLN A 146 -1.73 1.83 -21.58
N LEU A 147 -1.51 2.53 -20.46
CA LEU A 147 -2.51 3.35 -19.81
C LEU A 147 -3.04 4.45 -20.74
N MET A 148 -2.14 5.15 -21.45
CA MET A 148 -2.54 6.15 -22.44
C MET A 148 -3.36 5.53 -23.59
N ALA A 149 -3.04 4.30 -24.01
CA ALA A 149 -3.84 3.59 -25.00
C ALA A 149 -5.25 3.26 -24.48
N LEU A 150 -5.37 2.80 -23.22
CA LEU A 150 -6.67 2.56 -22.59
C LEU A 150 -7.53 3.82 -22.51
N VAL A 151 -6.94 4.97 -22.16
CA VAL A 151 -7.66 6.25 -22.14
C VAL A 151 -8.20 6.58 -23.53
N LYS A 152 -7.39 6.41 -24.58
CA LYS A 152 -7.82 6.65 -25.97
C LYS A 152 -8.91 5.69 -26.42
N GLU A 153 -8.81 4.41 -26.07
CA GLU A 153 -9.82 3.39 -26.41
C GLU A 153 -11.18 3.73 -25.80
N GLU A 154 -11.22 4.07 -24.50
CA GLU A 154 -12.46 4.41 -23.81
C GLU A 154 -13.02 5.76 -24.27
N ALA A 155 -12.17 6.76 -24.56
CA ALA A 155 -12.61 8.02 -25.17
C ALA A 155 -13.23 7.83 -26.56
N GLN A 156 -12.65 6.95 -27.39
CA GLN A 156 -13.23 6.58 -28.69
C GLN A 156 -14.51 5.78 -28.56
N ARG A 157 -14.63 4.95 -27.52
CA ARG A 157 -15.85 4.22 -27.21
C ARG A 157 -16.97 5.18 -26.82
N TYR A 158 -16.71 6.09 -25.88
CA TYR A 158 -17.65 7.14 -25.50
C TYR A 158 -18.11 7.94 -26.71
N ALA A 159 -17.19 8.36 -27.58
CA ALA A 159 -17.55 9.13 -28.78
C ALA A 159 -18.44 8.37 -29.76
N ARG A 160 -18.32 7.04 -29.83
CA ARG A 160 -19.21 6.19 -30.64
C ARG A 160 -20.59 6.06 -30.01
N ASP A 161 -20.65 5.94 -28.69
CA ASP A 161 -21.90 5.69 -27.96
C ASP A 161 -22.72 6.98 -27.73
N SER A 162 -22.05 8.11 -27.46
CA SER A 162 -22.68 9.42 -27.17
C SER A 162 -22.77 10.36 -28.38
N GLY A 163 -22.04 10.05 -29.46
CA GLY A 163 -21.90 10.92 -30.63
C GLY A 163 -21.02 12.16 -30.42
N HIS A 164 -20.46 12.36 -29.22
CA HIS A 164 -19.65 13.53 -28.87
C HIS A 164 -18.21 13.16 -28.55
N LYS A 165 -17.24 13.93 -29.06
CA LYS A 165 -15.83 13.72 -28.72
C LYS A 165 -15.55 14.17 -27.29
N VAL A 166 -14.79 13.35 -26.55
CA VAL A 166 -14.26 13.71 -25.24
C VAL A 166 -13.35 14.93 -25.36
N LYS A 167 -13.56 15.93 -24.53
CA LYS A 167 -12.69 17.11 -24.43
C LYS A 167 -11.61 16.86 -23.38
N ALA A 168 -10.35 16.89 -23.78
CA ALA A 168 -9.22 16.73 -22.87
C ALA A 168 -8.01 17.50 -23.40
N ASP A 169 -7.30 18.19 -22.52
CA ASP A 169 -6.00 18.79 -22.82
C ASP A 169 -4.86 17.77 -22.56
N GLY A 170 -3.71 17.98 -23.21
CA GLY A 170 -2.60 17.03 -23.14
C GLY A 170 -2.00 16.90 -21.73
N GLU A 171 -1.99 17.98 -20.95
CA GLU A 171 -1.42 17.99 -19.60
C GLU A 171 -2.30 17.22 -18.61
N THR A 172 -3.61 17.45 -18.63
CA THR A 172 -4.55 16.70 -17.78
C THR A 172 -4.56 15.21 -18.12
N LEU A 173 -4.41 14.83 -19.40
CA LEU A 173 -4.28 13.43 -19.80
C LEU A 173 -3.02 12.77 -19.20
N GLU A 174 -1.89 13.46 -19.20
CA GLU A 174 -0.66 12.96 -18.59
C GLU A 174 -0.80 12.82 -17.08
N GLN A 175 -1.45 13.78 -16.41
CA GLN A 175 -1.75 13.71 -14.98
C GLN A 175 -2.69 12.55 -14.65
N LEU A 176 -3.74 12.32 -15.46
CA LEU A 176 -4.64 11.18 -15.30
C LEU A 176 -3.88 9.86 -15.43
N VAL A 177 -3.05 9.71 -16.47
CA VAL A 177 -2.23 8.50 -16.66
C VAL A 177 -1.25 8.30 -15.51
N ALA A 178 -0.63 9.37 -15.01
CA ALA A 178 0.24 9.28 -13.83
C ALA A 178 -0.53 8.79 -12.60
N ASN A 179 -1.76 9.26 -12.41
CA ASN A 179 -2.62 8.82 -11.31
C ASN A 179 -3.07 7.37 -11.48
N LEU A 180 -3.29 6.87 -12.69
CA LEU A 180 -3.71 5.47 -12.92
C LEU A 180 -2.57 4.44 -12.75
N LYS A 181 -1.30 4.87 -12.65
CA LYS A 181 -0.16 3.96 -12.48
C LYS A 181 -0.33 3.07 -11.25
N GLY A 182 -0.06 1.78 -11.43
CA GLY A 182 -0.14 0.79 -10.36
C GLY A 182 -1.50 0.14 -10.16
N LEU A 183 -2.49 0.50 -10.98
CA LEU A 183 -3.74 -0.23 -11.09
C LEU A 183 -3.64 -1.36 -12.11
N THR A 184 -4.48 -2.37 -11.95
CA THR A 184 -4.70 -3.40 -12.99
C THR A 184 -5.32 -2.78 -14.24
N PHE A 185 -5.31 -3.49 -15.38
CA PHE A 185 -5.96 -2.98 -16.60
C PHE A 185 -7.46 -2.76 -16.37
N SER A 186 -8.09 -3.68 -15.66
CA SER A 186 -9.52 -3.68 -15.35
C SER A 186 -9.90 -2.50 -14.46
N ASP A 187 -9.12 -2.25 -13.40
CA ASP A 187 -9.33 -1.13 -12.49
C ASP A 187 -9.05 0.22 -13.15
N ALA A 188 -7.94 0.32 -13.89
CA ALA A 188 -7.61 1.53 -14.64
C ALA A 188 -8.74 1.87 -15.63
N ARG A 189 -9.24 0.88 -16.37
CA ARG A 189 -10.36 1.05 -17.29
C ARG A 189 -11.65 1.46 -16.58
N ARG A 190 -11.94 0.93 -15.39
CA ARG A 190 -13.08 1.34 -14.56
C ARG A 190 -12.98 2.81 -14.16
N LEU A 191 -11.82 3.27 -13.70
CA LEU A 191 -11.61 4.67 -13.30
C LEU A 191 -11.64 5.63 -14.50
N ILE A 192 -11.03 5.26 -15.62
CA ILE A 192 -11.10 6.03 -16.87
C ILE A 192 -12.55 6.22 -17.31
N ARG A 193 -13.37 5.18 -17.22
CA ARG A 193 -14.80 5.27 -17.56
C ARG A 193 -15.53 6.23 -16.63
N GLY A 194 -15.28 6.17 -15.33
CA GLY A 194 -15.85 7.14 -14.38
C GLY A 194 -15.54 8.57 -14.80
N ALA A 195 -14.25 8.88 -14.96
CA ALA A 195 -13.79 10.21 -15.36
C ALA A 195 -14.39 10.72 -16.68
N ILE A 196 -14.64 9.84 -17.66
CA ILE A 196 -15.20 10.25 -18.96
C ILE A 196 -16.73 10.37 -18.94
N ILE A 197 -17.42 9.50 -18.20
CA ILE A 197 -18.89 9.39 -18.26
C ILE A 197 -19.57 10.55 -17.53
N ASP A 198 -18.93 11.11 -16.49
CA ASP A 198 -19.58 12.07 -15.61
C ASP A 198 -19.91 13.40 -16.32
N ASP A 199 -19.07 13.88 -17.25
CA ASP A 199 -19.32 15.12 -18.00
C ASP A 199 -18.90 15.10 -19.48
N GLY A 200 -18.30 13.99 -19.97
CA GLY A 200 -17.79 13.91 -21.34
C GLY A 200 -16.49 14.70 -21.58
N ALA A 201 -15.80 15.09 -20.51
CA ALA A 201 -14.50 15.73 -20.54
C ALA A 201 -13.52 14.99 -19.62
N ILE A 202 -12.24 15.32 -19.73
CA ILE A 202 -11.22 14.97 -18.74
C ILE A 202 -10.62 16.31 -18.33
N THR A 203 -10.92 16.74 -17.11
CA THR A 203 -10.60 18.03 -16.52
C THR A 203 -9.66 17.87 -15.31
N GLN A 204 -9.11 18.98 -14.82
CA GLN A 204 -8.25 18.95 -13.63
C GLN A 204 -9.02 18.56 -12.36
N ASP A 205 -10.34 18.75 -12.33
CA ASP A 205 -11.18 18.43 -11.17
C ASP A 205 -11.39 16.91 -11.02
N ASP A 206 -11.24 16.14 -12.11
CA ASP A 206 -11.36 14.67 -12.11
C ASP A 206 -10.14 13.97 -11.49
N VAL A 207 -8.98 14.62 -11.55
CA VAL A 207 -7.70 14.04 -11.09
C VAL A 207 -7.75 13.69 -9.59
N PRO A 208 -8.19 14.57 -8.68
CA PRO A 208 -8.40 14.24 -7.27
C PRO A 208 -9.38 13.09 -7.05
N GLU A 209 -10.47 13.01 -7.80
CA GLU A 209 -11.48 11.95 -7.64
C GLU A 209 -10.95 10.59 -8.07
N VAL A 210 -10.26 10.53 -9.22
CA VAL A 210 -9.58 9.33 -9.70
C VAL A 210 -8.51 8.88 -8.71
N SER A 211 -7.74 9.81 -8.13
CA SER A 211 -6.77 9.49 -7.09
C SER A 211 -7.43 8.85 -5.87
N ARG A 212 -8.55 9.41 -5.38
CA ARG A 212 -9.29 8.83 -4.25
C ARG A 212 -9.87 7.46 -4.58
N ALA A 213 -10.48 7.30 -5.76
CA ALA A 213 -11.06 6.03 -6.19
C ALA A 213 -9.99 4.93 -6.34
N LYS A 214 -8.83 5.27 -6.92
CA LYS A 214 -7.65 4.41 -6.96
C LYS A 214 -7.22 3.96 -5.57
N MET A 215 -7.06 4.90 -4.65
CA MET A 215 -6.64 4.62 -3.29
C MET A 215 -7.64 3.71 -2.56
N SER A 216 -8.94 3.86 -2.81
CA SER A 216 -9.96 2.96 -2.27
C SER A 216 -9.83 1.53 -2.81
N LEU A 217 -9.59 1.36 -4.11
CA LEU A 217 -9.41 0.03 -4.71
C LEU A 217 -8.18 -0.69 -4.15
N LEU A 218 -7.08 0.05 -3.97
CA LEU A 218 -5.83 -0.50 -3.43
C LEU A 218 -5.88 -0.75 -1.91
N ALA A 219 -6.81 -0.12 -1.19
CA ALA A 219 -7.00 -0.31 0.25
C ALA A 219 -7.75 -1.62 0.59
N GLU A 220 -8.48 -2.21 -0.36
CA GLU A 220 -9.25 -3.45 -0.14
C GLU A 220 -8.33 -4.65 0.23
N ASP A 221 -7.08 -4.66 -0.24
CA ASP A 221 -6.08 -5.69 0.08
C ASP A 221 -5.53 -5.57 1.53
N GLY A 222 -5.80 -4.47 2.21
CA GLY A 222 -5.82 -4.37 3.67
C GLY A 222 -4.50 -4.53 4.42
N ILE A 223 -3.34 -4.31 3.77
CA ILE A 223 -2.01 -4.22 4.41
C ILE A 223 -1.46 -2.78 4.35
N ILE A 224 -1.67 -2.08 3.22
CA ILE A 224 -1.38 -0.66 3.07
C ILE A 224 -2.70 0.10 3.11
N SER A 225 -2.79 1.07 4.02
CA SER A 225 -3.87 2.06 4.01
C SER A 225 -3.40 3.37 3.41
N PHE A 226 -4.33 4.08 2.77
CA PHE A 226 -4.06 5.39 2.19
C PHE A 226 -4.57 6.47 3.14
N GLU A 227 -3.70 7.41 3.48
CA GLU A 227 -4.05 8.54 4.33
C GLU A 227 -4.45 9.74 3.46
N TYR A 228 -5.75 10.04 3.45
CA TYR A 228 -6.33 11.14 2.67
C TYR A 228 -6.12 12.51 3.33
N ASP A 229 -6.06 12.52 4.65
CA ASP A 229 -5.85 13.73 5.44
C ASP A 229 -4.36 13.94 5.69
N THR A 230 -3.69 14.46 4.66
CA THR A 230 -2.31 14.93 4.80
C THR A 230 -2.36 16.33 5.41
N ALA A 231 -2.13 16.40 6.72
CA ALA A 231 -2.05 17.66 7.44
C ALA A 231 -1.08 18.61 6.71
N ARG A 232 -1.50 19.84 6.47
CA ARG A 232 -0.61 20.86 5.92
C ARG A 232 0.44 21.23 6.97
N PHE A 233 1.63 21.65 6.53
CA PHE A 233 2.74 22.01 7.43
C PHE A 233 2.39 23.10 8.47
N ASN A 234 1.40 23.94 8.19
CA ASN A 234 0.89 24.97 9.09
C ASN A 234 0.03 24.41 10.24
N GLU A 235 -0.41 23.15 10.16
CA GLU A 235 -1.17 22.46 11.21
C GLU A 235 -0.28 21.69 12.19
N VAL A 236 1.04 21.69 11.98
CA VAL A 236 2.00 21.04 12.86
C VAL A 236 2.91 22.10 13.47
N ALA A 237 2.75 22.36 14.76
CA ALA A 237 3.63 23.23 15.52
C ALA A 237 4.99 22.56 15.77
N GLY A 238 6.07 23.36 15.84
CA GLY A 238 7.43 22.86 16.04
C GLY A 238 7.99 22.08 14.85
N LEU A 239 8.88 21.14 15.15
CA LEU A 239 9.68 20.30 14.25
C LEU A 239 10.56 21.11 13.28
N THR A 240 11.05 22.27 13.70
CA THR A 240 11.77 23.22 12.82
C THR A 240 13.00 22.62 12.15
N ALA A 241 13.88 21.97 12.90
CA ALA A 241 15.06 21.31 12.33
C ALA A 241 14.69 20.21 11.31
N MET A 242 13.65 19.42 11.59
CA MET A 242 13.15 18.41 10.65
C MET A 242 12.59 19.05 9.37
N LYS A 243 11.78 20.10 9.51
CA LYS A 243 11.19 20.84 8.38
C LYS A 243 12.27 21.42 7.47
N ASP A 244 13.29 22.06 8.05
CA ASP A 244 14.43 22.60 7.31
C ASP A 244 15.23 21.52 6.58
N TRP A 245 15.38 20.36 7.23
CA TRP A 245 16.07 19.21 6.65
C TRP A 245 15.32 18.62 5.46
N LEU A 246 13.99 18.56 5.53
CA LEU A 246 13.10 18.08 4.46
C LEU A 246 13.06 19.06 3.29
N ALA A 247 12.97 20.36 3.55
CA ALA A 247 12.92 21.40 2.51
C ALA A 247 14.14 21.35 1.58
N LYS A 248 15.34 21.11 2.15
CA LYS A 248 16.60 20.95 1.39
C LYS A 248 16.63 19.71 0.50
N ARG A 249 15.77 18.72 0.75
CA ARG A 249 15.80 17.39 0.13
C ARG A 249 14.63 17.12 -0.81
N GLN A 250 13.57 17.91 -0.75
CA GLN A 250 12.40 17.75 -1.62
C GLN A 250 12.78 17.75 -3.11
N GLN A 251 13.56 18.72 -3.56
CA GLN A 251 13.97 18.80 -4.97
C GLN A 251 14.84 17.59 -5.35
N ALA A 252 15.80 17.22 -4.50
CA ALA A 252 16.65 16.05 -4.73
C ALA A 252 15.83 14.75 -4.80
N PHE A 253 14.77 14.61 -4.01
CA PHE A 253 13.89 13.44 -4.09
C PHE A 253 13.19 13.32 -5.46
N LEU A 254 12.71 14.45 -5.99
CA LEU A 254 11.95 14.50 -7.23
C LEU A 254 12.85 14.38 -8.48
N THR A 255 14.05 14.95 -8.45
CA THR A 255 14.87 15.11 -9.67
C THR A 255 16.21 14.37 -9.65
N ALA A 256 16.75 13.99 -8.50
CA ALA A 256 18.10 13.43 -8.43
C ALA A 256 18.18 11.98 -8.91
N GLU A 257 19.38 11.62 -9.38
CA GLU A 257 19.78 10.24 -9.64
C GLU A 257 19.75 9.40 -8.36
N ARG A 258 19.55 8.10 -8.49
CA ARG A 258 19.37 7.14 -7.39
C ARG A 258 20.35 7.33 -6.24
N LYS A 259 21.64 7.55 -6.52
CA LYS A 259 22.71 7.64 -5.52
C LYS A 259 22.60 8.85 -4.58
N LEU A 260 21.93 9.91 -5.02
CA LEU A 260 21.80 11.17 -4.26
C LEU A 260 20.36 11.36 -3.73
N ARG A 261 19.47 10.41 -4.00
CA ARG A 261 18.08 10.49 -3.58
C ARG A 261 17.98 10.24 -2.07
N PRO A 262 17.26 11.09 -1.32
CA PRO A 262 16.99 10.83 0.08
C PRO A 262 16.10 9.58 0.22
N ARG A 263 16.46 8.69 1.15
CA ARG A 263 15.80 7.40 1.41
C ARG A 263 14.66 7.52 2.41
N GLY A 264 14.85 8.33 3.46
CA GLY A 264 13.87 8.41 4.53
C GLY A 264 14.41 8.93 5.85
N LEU A 265 13.55 8.98 6.86
CA LEU A 265 13.87 9.36 8.22
C LEU A 265 13.19 8.46 9.25
N LEU A 266 13.77 8.39 10.46
CA LEU A 266 13.16 7.76 11.63
C LEU A 266 12.76 8.84 12.64
N LEU A 267 11.47 8.89 13.00
CA LEU A 267 10.96 9.70 14.10
C LEU A 267 10.82 8.81 15.33
N PHE A 268 11.58 9.09 16.38
CA PHE A 268 11.40 8.40 17.64
C PHE A 268 11.26 9.40 18.78
N GLY A 269 10.56 9.01 19.83
CA GLY A 269 10.28 9.93 20.92
C GLY A 269 9.08 9.55 21.75
N VAL A 270 8.75 10.43 22.68
CA VAL A 270 7.67 10.23 23.66
C VAL A 270 6.34 9.98 22.96
N GLN A 271 5.49 9.12 23.53
CA GLN A 271 4.14 8.89 23.00
C GLN A 271 3.33 10.21 23.04
N GLY A 272 2.52 10.47 22.01
CA GLY A 272 1.71 11.69 21.95
C GLY A 272 2.46 12.97 21.57
N SER A 273 3.75 12.88 21.21
CA SER A 273 4.57 14.03 20.74
C SER A 273 4.32 14.44 19.28
N GLY A 274 3.38 13.82 18.58
CA GLY A 274 3.02 14.19 17.20
C GLY A 274 3.83 13.51 16.09
N LYS A 275 4.54 12.40 16.36
CA LYS A 275 5.29 11.64 15.33
C LYS A 275 4.44 11.22 14.13
N SER A 276 3.24 10.69 14.36
CA SER A 276 2.30 10.31 13.30
C SER A 276 1.81 11.52 12.51
N LEU A 277 1.58 12.65 13.19
CA LEU A 277 1.20 13.91 12.54
C LEU A 277 2.34 14.49 11.70
N ALA A 278 3.58 14.35 12.16
CA ALA A 278 4.77 14.75 11.41
C ALA A 278 4.90 13.97 10.10
N ALA A 279 4.65 12.65 10.11
CA ALA A 279 4.62 11.83 8.90
C ALA A 279 3.57 12.31 7.88
N LYS A 280 2.36 12.64 8.37
CA LYS A 280 1.29 13.25 7.56
C LYS A 280 1.69 14.58 6.96
N ALA A 281 2.39 15.41 7.74
CA ALA A 281 2.89 16.68 7.27
C ALA A 281 3.89 16.52 6.13
N VAL A 282 4.85 15.59 6.23
CA VAL A 282 5.85 15.35 5.16
C VAL A 282 5.16 15.16 3.81
N ALA A 283 4.18 14.26 3.74
CA ALA A 283 3.40 14.01 2.53
C ALA A 283 2.65 15.26 2.04
N GLY A 284 2.00 15.99 2.96
CA GLY A 284 1.31 17.24 2.65
C GLY A 284 2.22 18.32 2.06
N SER A 285 3.45 18.51 2.59
CA SER A 285 4.39 19.49 2.02
C SER A 285 4.95 19.11 0.67
N TRP A 286 5.19 17.82 0.45
CA TRP A 286 5.79 17.35 -0.79
C TRP A 286 4.73 17.19 -1.88
N GLY A 287 3.43 17.28 -1.52
CA GLY A 287 2.32 17.07 -2.43
C GLY A 287 2.28 15.63 -2.93
N LEU A 288 2.72 14.67 -2.10
CA LEU A 288 2.86 13.27 -2.48
C LEU A 288 1.85 12.39 -1.73
N PRO A 289 1.40 11.28 -2.34
CA PRO A 289 0.58 10.28 -1.66
C PRO A 289 1.26 9.73 -0.41
N LEU A 290 0.47 9.53 0.65
CA LEU A 290 0.90 8.90 1.90
C LEU A 290 0.35 7.47 2.00
N LEU A 291 1.26 6.50 1.96
CA LEU A 291 0.99 5.09 2.19
C LEU A 291 1.32 4.77 3.64
N ARG A 292 0.37 4.27 4.42
CA ARG A 292 0.59 3.79 5.78
C ARG A 292 0.72 2.28 5.76
N LEU A 293 1.86 1.78 6.23
CA LEU A 293 2.10 0.37 6.50
C LEU A 293 2.06 0.15 8.00
N ASP A 294 1.03 -0.56 8.47
CA ASP A 294 0.87 -0.90 9.88
C ASP A 294 1.38 -2.31 10.14
N PHE A 295 2.51 -2.42 10.84
CA PHE A 295 3.11 -3.71 11.13
C PHE A 295 2.25 -4.59 12.04
N ALA A 296 1.37 -4.04 12.88
CA ALA A 296 0.47 -4.85 13.69
C ALA A 296 -0.52 -5.64 12.82
N THR A 297 -0.91 -5.08 11.66
CA THR A 297 -1.82 -5.75 10.71
C THR A 297 -1.16 -6.92 9.96
N LEU A 298 0.17 -6.87 9.78
CA LEU A 298 0.94 -7.93 9.12
C LEU A 298 0.92 -9.26 9.90
N TYR A 299 0.92 -9.19 11.23
CA TYR A 299 0.91 -10.39 12.09
C TYR A 299 -0.46 -11.04 12.23
N ASN A 300 -1.54 -10.26 12.13
CA ASN A 300 -2.89 -10.73 12.45
C ASN A 300 -3.55 -11.57 11.35
N LYS A 301 -3.10 -11.48 10.09
CA LYS A 301 -3.92 -12.01 8.97
C LYS A 301 -3.70 -13.48 8.61
N PHE A 302 -2.50 -14.06 8.60
CA PHE A 302 -2.34 -15.50 8.32
C PHE A 302 -1.01 -16.02 8.88
N PHE A 303 -1.05 -17.02 9.78
CA PHE A 303 0.14 -17.73 10.25
C PHE A 303 0.84 -18.41 9.06
N GLY A 304 1.89 -17.78 8.52
CA GLY A 304 2.74 -18.35 7.46
C GLY A 304 3.03 -17.45 6.25
N GLU A 305 2.28 -16.36 6.05
CA GLU A 305 2.39 -15.52 4.83
C GLU A 305 2.87 -14.08 5.07
N THR A 306 3.24 -13.72 6.31
CA THR A 306 3.59 -12.33 6.68
C THR A 306 4.74 -11.74 5.85
N GLU A 307 5.73 -12.55 5.46
CA GLU A 307 6.84 -12.09 4.62
C GLU A 307 6.40 -11.79 3.18
N ARG A 308 5.51 -12.62 2.61
CA ARG A 308 4.92 -12.41 1.29
C ARG A 308 4.12 -11.10 1.29
N ASN A 309 3.28 -10.91 2.30
CA ASN A 309 2.46 -9.71 2.49
C ASN A 309 3.31 -8.43 2.57
N LEU A 310 4.43 -8.48 3.31
CA LEU A 310 5.36 -7.34 3.35
C LEU A 310 5.97 -7.06 1.98
N ARG A 311 6.41 -8.10 1.23
CA ARG A 311 6.97 -7.90 -0.12
C ARG A 311 5.95 -7.31 -1.08
N GLU A 312 4.71 -7.77 -1.03
CA GLU A 312 3.60 -7.25 -1.84
C GLU A 312 3.30 -5.79 -1.50
N ALA A 313 3.25 -5.44 -0.21
CA ALA A 313 3.09 -4.07 0.25
C ALA A 313 4.23 -3.15 -0.24
N LEU A 314 5.48 -3.58 -0.10
CA LEU A 314 6.64 -2.80 -0.57
C LEU A 314 6.65 -2.66 -2.09
N ALA A 315 6.29 -3.71 -2.84
CA ALA A 315 6.15 -3.65 -4.30
C ALA A 315 5.03 -2.70 -4.74
N LEU A 316 3.91 -2.67 -3.99
CA LEU A 316 2.85 -1.69 -4.21
C LEU A 316 3.36 -0.26 -4.00
N ALA A 317 4.12 -0.01 -2.92
CA ALA A 317 4.73 1.29 -2.67
C ALA A 317 5.68 1.73 -3.80
N GLU A 318 6.49 0.81 -4.34
CA GLU A 318 7.34 1.10 -5.49
C GLU A 318 6.53 1.47 -6.74
N THR A 319 5.43 0.77 -6.96
CA THR A 319 4.55 1.02 -8.12
C THR A 319 3.82 2.36 -8.01
N MET A 320 3.55 2.80 -6.78
CA MET A 320 2.94 4.10 -6.45
C MET A 320 3.91 5.28 -6.48
N SER A 321 5.18 5.03 -6.82
CA SER A 321 6.20 6.06 -6.86
C SER A 321 5.88 7.20 -7.86
N PRO A 322 6.08 8.49 -7.49
CA PRO A 322 6.66 8.98 -6.23
C PRO A 322 5.67 9.04 -5.06
N CYS A 323 6.05 8.52 -3.89
CA CYS A 323 5.19 8.53 -2.70
C CYS A 323 5.98 8.58 -1.38
N ILE A 324 5.27 8.86 -0.29
CA ILE A 324 5.76 8.71 1.09
C ILE A 324 5.24 7.38 1.64
N LEU A 325 6.13 6.52 2.15
CA LEU A 325 5.78 5.30 2.87
C LEU A 325 5.98 5.54 4.36
N TRP A 326 4.88 5.69 5.09
CA TRP A 326 4.86 5.78 6.55
C TRP A 326 4.75 4.40 7.17
N ILE A 327 5.78 4.00 7.90
CA ILE A 327 5.80 2.79 8.72
C ILE A 327 5.52 3.20 10.15
N ASP A 328 4.32 2.92 10.65
CA ASP A 328 3.92 3.33 12.00
C ASP A 328 4.32 2.27 13.04
N GLU A 329 4.86 2.73 14.16
CA GLU A 329 5.24 1.90 15.33
C GLU A 329 6.07 0.67 14.93
N ILE A 330 7.13 0.91 14.15
CA ILE A 330 7.97 -0.13 13.55
C ILE A 330 8.57 -1.09 14.58
N GLU A 331 8.71 -0.66 15.84
CA GLU A 331 9.17 -1.48 16.96
C GLU A 331 8.18 -2.57 17.35
N LYS A 332 6.86 -2.36 17.19
CA LYS A 332 5.85 -3.38 17.51
C LYS A 332 5.95 -4.57 16.56
N GLY A 333 6.35 -4.31 15.32
CA GLY A 333 6.50 -5.33 14.30
C GLY A 333 7.85 -6.04 14.30
N LEU A 334 8.86 -5.47 14.92
CA LEU A 334 10.24 -5.95 14.86
C LEU A 334 10.84 -6.24 16.24
N GLY A 335 10.04 -6.05 17.30
CA GLY A 335 10.42 -6.27 18.68
C GLY A 335 10.91 -7.71 18.93
N THR A 336 11.90 -7.81 19.79
CA THR A 336 12.64 -9.05 20.09
C THR A 336 11.97 -9.95 21.13
N ASP A 337 10.65 -9.95 21.25
CA ASP A 337 9.95 -10.82 22.21
C ASP A 337 10.03 -12.30 21.78
N SER A 338 10.32 -13.17 22.74
CA SER A 338 10.93 -14.50 22.54
C SER A 338 10.05 -15.54 21.82
N ASN A 339 8.76 -15.29 21.61
CA ASN A 339 7.85 -16.27 21.01
C ASN A 339 7.80 -16.22 19.47
N ASP A 340 8.16 -15.09 18.83
CA ASP A 340 8.06 -14.90 17.36
C ASP A 340 9.38 -14.46 16.68
N ALA A 341 10.51 -14.59 17.37
CA ALA A 341 11.81 -14.08 16.94
C ALA A 341 12.22 -14.49 15.50
N GLY A 342 11.88 -15.71 15.06
CA GLY A 342 12.20 -16.19 13.71
C GLY A 342 11.35 -15.58 12.59
N ILE A 343 10.15 -15.07 12.90
CA ILE A 343 9.29 -14.36 11.95
C ILE A 343 9.76 -12.91 11.86
N SER A 344 9.94 -12.25 13.01
CA SER A 344 10.42 -10.86 13.09
C SER A 344 11.76 -10.66 12.39
N GLN A 345 12.70 -11.62 12.52
CA GLN A 345 13.99 -11.58 11.81
C GLN A 345 13.86 -11.67 10.28
N ARG A 346 12.93 -12.48 9.76
CA ARG A 346 12.72 -12.61 8.31
C ARG A 346 12.07 -11.37 7.71
N ILE A 347 11.09 -10.82 8.42
CA ILE A 347 10.44 -9.55 8.09
C ILE A 347 11.48 -8.42 8.09
N LEU A 348 12.30 -8.33 9.15
CA LEU A 348 13.41 -7.38 9.22
C LEU A 348 14.35 -7.54 8.02
N GLY A 349 14.78 -8.77 7.72
CA GLY A 349 15.66 -9.05 6.58
C GLY A 349 15.06 -8.58 5.25
N THR A 350 13.77 -8.82 5.03
CA THR A 350 13.05 -8.35 3.84
C THR A 350 13.03 -6.84 3.75
N LEU A 351 12.63 -6.14 4.83
CA LEU A 351 12.58 -4.69 4.87
C LEU A 351 13.97 -4.07 4.65
N LEU A 352 15.00 -4.59 5.31
CA LEU A 352 16.37 -4.11 5.19
C LEU A 352 16.93 -4.30 3.78
N THR A 353 16.65 -5.45 3.16
CA THR A 353 17.03 -5.74 1.77
C THR A 353 16.38 -4.71 0.85
N TRP A 354 15.07 -4.52 0.98
CA TRP A 354 14.33 -3.55 0.20
C TRP A 354 14.86 -2.11 0.36
N LEU A 355 15.05 -1.63 1.60
CA LEU A 355 15.60 -0.29 1.89
C LEU A 355 16.94 -0.02 1.19
N ASN A 356 17.77 -1.04 0.97
CA ASN A 356 19.04 -0.89 0.25
C ASN A 356 18.85 -0.97 -1.27
N GLU A 357 18.02 -1.91 -1.73
CA GLU A 357 17.98 -2.35 -3.13
C GLU A 357 16.96 -1.62 -4.01
N HIS A 358 15.89 -1.05 -3.45
CA HIS A 358 14.85 -0.42 -4.27
C HIS A 358 15.39 0.79 -5.06
N ASP A 359 14.84 0.98 -6.26
CA ASP A 359 15.16 2.07 -7.21
C ASP A 359 14.04 3.13 -7.31
N ALA A 360 12.86 2.81 -6.80
CA ALA A 360 11.70 3.67 -6.83
C ALA A 360 11.91 4.96 -6.00
N ARG A 361 11.21 6.05 -6.35
CA ARG A 361 11.12 7.27 -5.54
C ARG A 361 10.11 7.02 -4.42
N VAL A 362 10.52 6.28 -3.40
CA VAL A 362 9.73 6.06 -2.18
C VAL A 362 10.52 6.66 -1.03
N PHE A 363 9.94 7.64 -0.34
CA PHE A 363 10.56 8.24 0.83
C PHE A 363 9.95 7.61 2.09
N VAL A 364 10.78 6.98 2.91
CA VAL A 364 10.31 6.24 4.08
C VAL A 364 10.27 7.16 5.30
N VAL A 365 9.13 7.22 5.99
CA VAL A 365 8.99 7.83 7.31
C VAL A 365 8.65 6.74 8.30
N ALA A 366 9.60 6.34 9.14
CA ALA A 366 9.35 5.34 10.17
C ALA A 366 9.13 6.02 11.52
N THR A 367 8.11 5.61 12.28
CA THR A 367 7.88 6.12 13.65
C THR A 367 8.18 5.02 14.67
N ALA A 368 8.71 5.42 15.83
CA ALA A 368 8.90 4.53 16.96
C ALA A 368 8.68 5.23 18.32
N ASN A 369 8.06 4.54 19.26
CA ASN A 369 7.95 5.02 20.65
C ASN A 369 9.11 4.50 21.51
N ASN A 370 9.62 3.30 21.22
CA ASN A 370 10.72 2.69 21.97
C ASN A 370 11.90 2.32 21.06
N ILE A 371 12.94 3.16 21.08
CA ILE A 371 14.15 2.95 20.27
C ILE A 371 14.95 1.71 20.70
N HIS A 372 14.83 1.27 21.96
CA HIS A 372 15.59 0.12 22.47
C HIS A 372 15.06 -1.23 21.96
N GLN A 373 13.81 -1.27 21.49
CA GLN A 373 13.23 -2.46 20.86
C GLN A 373 13.61 -2.58 19.38
N LEU A 374 14.19 -1.52 18.80
CA LEU A 374 14.57 -1.55 17.40
C LEU A 374 15.91 -2.27 17.21
N PRO A 375 16.00 -3.13 16.19
CA PRO A 375 17.25 -3.79 15.84
C PRO A 375 18.29 -2.74 15.43
N PRO A 376 19.53 -2.80 15.94
CA PRO A 376 20.61 -1.85 15.61
C PRO A 376 20.84 -1.69 14.10
N GLU A 377 20.53 -2.74 13.35
CA GLU A 377 20.53 -2.78 11.90
C GLU A 377 19.72 -1.61 11.30
N LEU A 378 18.51 -1.32 11.79
CA LEU A 378 17.69 -0.23 11.23
C LEU A 378 18.25 1.16 11.53
N ILE A 379 18.93 1.32 12.66
CA ILE A 379 19.48 2.59 13.16
C ILE A 379 20.75 2.99 12.39
N ARG A 380 21.39 2.04 11.69
CA ARG A 380 22.62 2.29 10.94
C ARG A 380 22.38 3.30 9.80
N LYS A 381 23.18 4.37 9.79
CA LYS A 381 23.19 5.38 8.72
C LYS A 381 23.41 4.73 7.34
N GLY A 382 22.62 5.17 6.37
CA GLY A 382 22.62 4.67 4.99
C GLY A 382 21.36 3.90 4.58
N ARG A 383 20.47 3.61 5.54
CA ARG A 383 19.14 3.01 5.29
C ARG A 383 18.05 4.05 5.41
N LEU A 384 18.02 4.70 6.56
CA LEU A 384 17.36 5.98 6.77
C LEU A 384 18.47 7.04 6.86
N ASP A 385 18.19 8.22 6.31
CA ASP A 385 19.20 9.28 6.18
C ASP A 385 19.41 10.01 7.49
N GLU A 386 18.36 10.13 8.31
CA GLU A 386 18.40 10.86 9.57
C GLU A 386 17.50 10.25 10.65
N LEU A 387 17.93 10.40 11.91
CA LEU A 387 17.16 10.03 13.08
C LEU A 387 16.79 11.31 13.84
N PHE A 388 15.49 11.57 13.93
CA PHE A 388 14.94 12.71 14.64
C PHE A 388 14.33 12.27 15.97
N PHE A 389 14.80 12.88 17.05
CA PHE A 389 14.22 12.75 18.37
C PHE A 389 13.13 13.82 18.55
N VAL A 390 11.90 13.36 18.73
CA VAL A 390 10.73 14.21 19.02
C VAL A 390 10.47 14.19 20.52
N ASP A 391 10.87 15.27 21.19
CA ASP A 391 10.65 15.45 22.62
C ASP A 391 9.29 16.13 22.90
N LEU A 392 9.03 16.43 24.17
CA LEU A 392 7.93 17.28 24.57
C LEU A 392 8.10 18.70 24.03
N PRO A 393 6.99 19.36 23.64
CA PRO A 393 7.02 20.71 23.10
C PRO A 393 7.54 21.74 24.13
N ASP A 394 8.36 22.67 23.65
CA ASP A 394 8.75 23.85 24.44
C ASP A 394 7.57 24.80 24.63
N LYS A 395 7.76 25.84 25.45
CA LYS A 395 6.68 26.79 25.78
C LYS A 395 6.06 27.43 24.54
N GLN A 396 6.87 27.82 23.55
CA GLN A 396 6.38 28.50 22.36
C GLN A 396 5.59 27.53 21.47
N VAL A 397 6.08 26.29 21.29
CA VAL A 397 5.37 25.22 20.59
C VAL A 397 4.07 24.86 21.30
N ARG A 398 4.03 24.82 22.65
CA ARG A 398 2.78 24.58 23.40
C ARG A 398 1.71 25.64 23.12
N LYS A 399 2.08 26.92 23.03
CA LYS A 399 1.14 28.00 22.66
C LYS A 399 0.55 27.78 21.27
N GLU A 400 1.39 27.39 20.32
CA GLU A 400 0.96 27.11 18.95
C GLU A 400 0.03 25.88 18.90
N ILE A 401 0.38 24.80 19.59
CA ILE A 401 -0.46 23.59 19.71
C ILE A 401 -1.84 23.96 20.29
N LEU A 402 -1.88 24.68 21.42
CA LEU A 402 -3.13 25.13 22.03
C LEU A 402 -3.97 25.97 21.05
N SER A 403 -3.34 26.92 20.35
CA SER A 403 -4.00 27.74 19.34
C SER A 403 -4.61 26.92 18.21
N ILE A 404 -3.87 25.91 17.70
CA ILE A 404 -4.36 25.00 16.64
C ILE A 404 -5.57 24.21 17.13
N HIS A 405 -5.50 23.60 18.31
CA HIS A 405 -6.61 22.78 18.81
C HIS A 405 -7.84 23.61 19.22
N MET A 406 -7.65 24.87 19.63
CA MET A 406 -8.71 25.85 19.84
C MET A 406 -9.42 26.19 18.53
N HIS A 407 -8.68 26.57 17.47
CA HIS A 407 -9.27 26.85 16.15
C HIS A 407 -10.07 25.67 15.61
N LYS A 408 -9.53 24.45 15.71
CA LYS A 408 -10.23 23.22 15.29
C LYS A 408 -11.57 23.00 15.99
N ARG A 409 -11.81 23.67 17.11
CA ARG A 409 -13.03 23.57 17.94
C ARG A 409 -13.86 24.85 17.95
N GLY A 410 -13.57 25.80 17.04
CA GLY A 410 -14.28 27.07 16.93
C GLY A 410 -14.04 28.02 18.11
N LEU A 411 -12.93 27.84 18.83
CA LEU A 411 -12.50 28.73 19.89
C LEU A 411 -11.48 29.73 19.34
N GLU A 412 -11.75 31.02 19.50
CA GLU A 412 -10.84 32.10 19.09
C GLU A 412 -9.67 32.22 20.07
N PRO A 413 -8.42 31.86 19.71
CA PRO A 413 -7.32 31.81 20.68
C PRO A 413 -6.98 33.16 21.30
N GLY A 414 -7.27 34.26 20.59
CA GLY A 414 -7.09 35.62 21.11
C GLY A 414 -7.96 35.97 22.32
N ARG A 415 -8.94 35.12 22.68
CA ARG A 415 -9.75 35.27 23.90
C ARG A 415 -9.12 34.61 25.13
N PHE A 416 -8.02 33.87 24.94
CA PHE A 416 -7.37 33.08 25.99
C PHE A 416 -5.99 33.62 26.29
N ASP A 417 -5.57 33.49 27.55
CA ASP A 417 -4.17 33.75 27.93
C ASP A 417 -3.34 32.51 27.61
N LEU A 418 -2.87 32.43 26.36
CA LEU A 418 -2.03 31.32 25.90
C LEU A 418 -0.68 31.25 26.63
N GLU A 419 -0.17 32.38 27.13
CA GLU A 419 1.09 32.42 27.86
C GLU A 419 0.94 31.67 29.19
N LEU A 420 -0.12 32.01 29.94
CA LEU A 420 -0.47 31.37 31.20
C LEU A 420 -0.76 29.87 31.02
N LEU A 421 -1.52 29.50 29.99
CA LEU A 421 -1.83 28.10 29.71
C LEU A 421 -0.59 27.30 29.30
N ALA A 422 0.34 27.90 28.56
CA ALA A 422 1.58 27.26 28.18
C ALA A 422 2.55 27.10 29.36
N ASP A 423 2.58 28.03 30.31
CA ASP A 423 3.32 27.89 31.56
C ASP A 423 2.75 26.77 32.43
N ALA A 424 1.43 26.73 32.59
CA ALA A 424 0.77 25.72 33.41
C ALA A 424 0.86 24.29 32.84
N SER A 425 1.11 24.15 31.53
CA SER A 425 1.21 22.86 30.82
C SER A 425 2.66 22.42 30.58
N GLU A 426 3.61 22.86 31.41
CA GLU A 426 4.98 22.35 31.35
C GLU A 426 5.01 20.82 31.47
N GLY A 427 5.73 20.18 30.54
CA GLY A 427 5.84 18.71 30.49
C GLY A 427 4.65 18.00 29.86
N PHE A 428 3.70 18.72 29.26
CA PHE A 428 2.60 18.11 28.49
C PHE A 428 3.06 17.79 27.07
N SER A 429 2.61 16.64 26.56
CA SER A 429 2.68 16.28 25.14
C SER A 429 1.61 17.00 24.31
N GLY A 430 1.75 16.97 22.99
CA GLY A 430 0.74 17.55 22.09
C GLY A 430 -0.65 16.91 22.28
N ALA A 431 -0.69 15.60 22.49
CA ALA A 431 -1.93 14.89 22.80
C ALA A 431 -2.57 15.34 24.12
N GLU A 432 -1.78 15.61 25.15
CA GLU A 432 -2.29 16.09 26.45
C GLU A 432 -2.81 17.53 26.37
N LEU A 433 -2.17 18.39 25.58
CA LEU A 433 -2.65 19.74 25.30
C LEU A 433 -3.98 19.71 24.55
N GLU A 434 -4.10 18.83 23.54
CA GLU A 434 -5.37 18.59 22.87
C GLU A 434 -6.45 18.14 23.85
N GLN A 435 -6.16 17.17 24.72
CA GLN A 435 -7.11 16.67 25.71
C GLN A 435 -7.50 17.73 26.73
N ALA A 436 -6.61 18.65 27.10
CA ALA A 436 -6.96 19.78 27.96
C ALA A 436 -8.00 20.70 27.29
N VAL A 437 -7.83 21.00 26.00
CA VAL A 437 -8.81 21.81 25.23
C VAL A 437 -10.14 21.06 25.08
N VAL A 438 -10.10 19.76 24.76
CA VAL A 438 -11.29 18.91 24.66
C VAL A 438 -12.05 18.84 25.98
N SER A 439 -11.34 18.58 27.08
CA SER A 439 -11.94 18.48 28.42
C SER A 439 -12.57 19.80 28.83
N GLY A 440 -11.89 20.93 28.61
CA GLY A 440 -12.45 22.24 28.90
C GLY A 440 -13.71 22.55 28.09
N TRP A 441 -13.75 22.13 26.82
CA TRP A 441 -14.94 22.24 25.99
C TRP A 441 -16.12 21.43 26.55
N HIS A 442 -15.88 20.16 26.96
CA HIS A 442 -16.92 19.33 27.57
C HIS A 442 -17.41 19.88 28.91
N SER A 443 -16.50 20.32 29.78
CA SER A 443 -16.83 20.94 31.07
C SER A 443 -17.71 22.18 30.90
N ALA A 444 -17.49 22.98 29.85
CA ALA A 444 -18.35 24.11 29.50
C ALA A 444 -19.71 23.68 28.92
N SER A 445 -19.75 22.64 28.08
CA SER A 445 -20.97 22.15 27.42
C SER A 445 -21.97 21.51 28.40
N VAL A 446 -21.50 20.81 29.44
CA VAL A 446 -22.37 20.17 30.45
C VAL A 446 -23.03 21.22 31.37
N ALA A 447 -22.42 22.41 31.51
CA ALA A 447 -22.98 23.53 32.28
C ALA A 447 -24.12 24.29 31.56
N GLY A 448 -24.64 23.73 30.46
CA GLY A 448 -25.91 24.13 29.85
C GLY A 448 -25.91 25.40 29.01
N ASN A 449 -24.77 25.89 28.51
CA ASN A 449 -24.71 27.02 27.59
C ASN A 449 -23.50 26.91 26.64
N ASP A 450 -23.68 27.41 25.42
CA ASP A 450 -22.77 27.45 24.26
C ASP A 450 -21.25 27.41 24.53
N SER A 451 -20.51 26.96 23.51
CA SER A 451 -19.04 27.05 23.36
C SER A 451 -18.42 28.42 23.71
N ALA A 452 -19.24 29.47 23.80
CA ALA A 452 -18.91 30.81 24.29
C ALA A 452 -18.45 30.90 25.77
N ARG A 453 -18.54 29.80 26.56
CA ARG A 453 -18.13 29.78 27.97
C ARG A 453 -16.76 29.18 28.27
N VAL A 454 -16.06 28.61 27.29
CA VAL A 454 -14.69 28.12 27.53
C VAL A 454 -13.81 29.35 27.82
N SER A 455 -13.28 29.45 29.04
CA SER A 455 -12.37 30.52 29.45
C SER A 455 -10.96 29.98 29.74
N THR A 456 -9.99 30.90 29.87
CA THR A 456 -8.65 30.59 30.36
C THR A 456 -8.70 29.80 31.67
N ASP A 457 -9.55 30.20 32.63
CA ASP A 457 -9.67 29.52 33.92
C ASP A 457 -10.18 28.08 33.81
N THR A 458 -11.12 27.83 32.90
CA THR A 458 -11.63 26.47 32.65
C THR A 458 -10.50 25.56 32.16
N LEU A 459 -9.73 26.01 31.18
CA LEU A 459 -8.61 25.23 30.64
C LEU A 459 -7.49 25.07 31.65
N LEU A 460 -7.18 26.12 32.42
CA LEU A 460 -6.18 26.06 33.47
C LEU A 460 -6.54 25.03 34.54
N HIS A 461 -7.80 24.97 34.94
CA HIS A 461 -8.29 23.98 35.90
C HIS A 461 -8.16 22.55 35.38
N GLU A 462 -8.47 22.30 34.09
CA GLU A 462 -8.27 20.97 33.49
C GLU A 462 -6.78 20.59 33.43
N ILE A 463 -5.91 21.51 32.99
CA ILE A 463 -4.46 21.30 32.95
C ILE A 463 -3.92 20.92 34.34
N GLN A 464 -4.32 21.64 35.39
CA GLN A 464 -3.85 21.37 36.76
C GLN A 464 -4.31 20.02 37.32
N ARG A 465 -5.42 19.47 36.82
CA ARG A 465 -5.94 18.16 37.25
C ARG A 465 -5.30 17.01 36.49
N THR A 466 -4.79 17.26 35.30
CA THR A 466 -4.09 16.26 34.50
C THR A 466 -2.70 16.02 35.07
N ARG A 467 -2.35 14.76 35.33
CA ARG A 467 -0.97 14.37 35.61
C ARG A 467 -0.27 14.06 34.28
N PRO A 468 0.75 14.84 33.87
CA PRO A 468 1.34 14.65 32.57
C PRO A 468 2.18 13.37 32.49
N LEU A 469 2.31 12.84 31.28
CA LEU A 469 3.10 11.66 30.96
C LEU A 469 4.57 11.83 31.36
N SER A 470 5.08 13.06 31.29
CA SER A 470 6.42 13.43 31.76
C SER A 470 6.68 13.12 33.23
N VAL A 471 5.63 13.08 34.06
CA VAL A 471 5.72 12.70 35.48
C VAL A 471 5.47 11.21 35.65
N VAL A 472 4.50 10.64 34.93
CA VAL A 472 4.15 9.21 35.05
C VAL A 472 5.23 8.29 34.48
N MET A 473 5.92 8.73 33.42
CA MET A 473 6.95 7.99 32.70
C MET A 473 8.32 8.70 32.77
N ALA A 474 8.61 9.34 33.92
CA ALA A 474 9.80 10.16 34.10
C ALA A 474 11.11 9.37 33.85
N GLU A 475 11.24 8.17 34.39
CA GLU A 475 12.47 7.37 34.27
C GLU A 475 12.68 6.85 32.84
N PRO A 476 11.70 6.22 32.17
CA PRO A 476 11.84 5.83 30.77
C PRO A 476 12.14 7.02 29.84
N MET A 477 11.53 8.18 30.09
CA MET A 477 11.76 9.38 29.30
C MET A 477 13.17 9.95 29.50
N ALA A 478 13.67 9.97 30.74
CA ALA A 478 15.04 10.40 31.04
C ALA A 478 16.07 9.50 30.33
N ALA A 479 15.84 8.18 30.35
CA ALA A 479 16.69 7.22 29.63
C ALA A 479 16.66 7.47 28.12
N LEU A 480 15.48 7.71 27.54
CA LEU A 480 15.31 8.00 26.12
C LEU A 480 16.04 9.30 25.69
N ARG A 481 15.89 10.37 26.49
CA ARG A 481 16.57 11.65 26.26
C ARG A 481 18.09 11.52 26.32
N ALA A 482 18.60 10.81 27.32
CA ALA A 482 20.04 10.54 27.47
C ALA A 482 20.58 9.75 26.27
N TRP A 483 19.84 8.74 25.81
CA TRP A 483 20.22 7.98 24.62
C TRP A 483 20.26 8.86 23.37
N ALA A 484 19.24 9.70 23.17
CA ALA A 484 19.07 10.57 22.00
C ALA A 484 20.13 11.66 21.89
N GLN A 485 20.57 12.24 23.01
CA GLN A 485 21.47 13.40 23.05
C GLN A 485 22.77 13.20 22.25
N GLU A 486 23.31 11.98 22.24
CA GLU A 486 24.56 11.66 21.54
C GLU A 486 24.36 11.03 20.15
N ARG A 487 23.12 10.64 19.82
CA ARG A 487 22.84 9.68 18.73
C ARG A 487 21.82 10.17 17.70
N ALA A 488 21.06 11.21 18.01
CA ALA A 488 19.99 11.72 17.16
C ALA A 488 19.96 13.25 17.09
N VAL A 489 19.34 13.77 16.04
CA VAL A 489 19.08 15.19 15.86
C VAL A 489 17.76 15.53 16.56
N LYS A 490 17.70 16.62 17.33
CA LYS A 490 16.42 17.11 17.86
C LYS A 490 15.53 17.54 16.69
N ALA A 491 14.25 17.21 16.76
CA ALA A 491 13.32 17.56 15.68
C ALA A 491 13.01 19.06 15.62
N ASP A 492 13.03 19.75 16.77
CA ASP A 492 12.92 21.20 16.90
C ASP A 492 14.26 21.91 16.69
#